data_AF-A0A7S0TH60-F1
#
_entry.id   AF-A0A7S0TH60-F1
#
_cell.length_a   1.000
_cell.length_b   1.000
_cell.length_c   1.000
_cell.angle_alpha   90.00
_cell.angle_beta   90.00
_cell.angle_gamma   90.00
#
_symmetry.space_group_name_H-M   'P 1'
#
loop_
_entity.id
_entity.type
_entity.pdbx_description
1 polymer ?
#
loop_
_entity_poly.entity_id
_entity_poly.type
_entity_poly.pdbx_seq_one_letter_code
_entity_poly.pdbx_strand_id
1 'polypeptide(L)'
;RKRGGDTGVAAGGAEGKGASHMSFGEAMHRDAGPPMGGARGGGRGMDSGNSEFGSQANIARSNVQQLLTNIATITRLSSALGGAKDTVDLRERLHRLIEESKLLSVDTKEVVKDLGNIANGGYQGGGSGNQRQRIEARKLSDEFTKTLQKFQEVVRQTLAKERESVTKAKR
;
A
#
# COMPACT_ATOMS: atom_id res chain seq x y z
N ARG A 1 -26.17 -36.43 -41.75
CA ARG A 1 -26.97 -37.16 -40.72
C ARG A 1 -26.72 -36.41 -39.42
N LYS A 2 -27.64 -35.93 -38.58
CA LYS A 2 -29.09 -36.09 -38.34
C LYS A 2 -29.42 -34.94 -37.35
N ARG A 3 -30.23 -33.94 -37.73
CA ARG A 3 -31.66 -33.73 -37.39
C ARG A 3 -32.03 -33.71 -35.90
N GLY A 4 -32.78 -32.67 -35.51
CA GLY A 4 -33.65 -32.53 -34.31
C GLY A 4 -33.33 -31.23 -33.57
N GLY A 5 -34.14 -30.15 -33.55
CA GLY A 5 -35.58 -30.02 -33.79
C GLY A 5 -36.34 -30.34 -32.51
N ASP A 6 -36.85 -29.32 -31.80
CA ASP A 6 -38.19 -29.36 -31.22
C ASP A 6 -38.68 -27.96 -30.78
N THR A 7 -39.85 -27.61 -31.31
CA THR A 7 -40.66 -26.43 -31.01
C THR A 7 -41.80 -26.86 -30.10
N GLY A 8 -41.94 -26.26 -28.92
CA GLY A 8 -43.07 -26.49 -28.03
C GLY A 8 -43.98 -25.26 -27.95
N VAL A 9 -45.15 -25.35 -28.59
CA VAL A 9 -46.30 -24.45 -28.47
C VAL A 9 -47.35 -25.12 -27.59
N ALA A 10 -47.92 -24.39 -26.63
CA ALA A 10 -49.25 -24.62 -26.04
C ALA A 10 -49.61 -23.35 -25.23
N ALA A 11 -50.66 -22.60 -25.59
CA ALA A 11 -52.08 -22.82 -25.24
C ALA A 11 -52.28 -22.82 -23.70
N GLY A 12 -53.18 -22.06 -23.08
CA GLY A 12 -54.31 -21.26 -23.50
C GLY A 12 -55.17 -20.99 -22.24
N GLY A 13 -56.19 -20.13 -22.36
CA GLY A 13 -57.26 -19.94 -21.37
C GLY A 13 -56.86 -19.08 -20.16
N ALA A 14 -57.75 -18.36 -19.48
CA ALA A 14 -59.17 -18.10 -19.63
C ALA A 14 -59.41 -16.85 -18.74
N GLU A 15 -60.04 -15.81 -19.28
CA GLU A 15 -61.38 -15.36 -18.89
C GLU A 15 -61.71 -15.41 -17.39
N GLY A 16 -62.02 -14.24 -16.82
CA GLY A 16 -63.01 -14.17 -15.75
C GLY A 16 -62.84 -13.05 -14.73
N LYS A 17 -63.82 -12.13 -14.75
CA LYS A 17 -64.33 -11.32 -13.61
C LYS A 17 -63.48 -10.08 -13.27
N GLY A 18 -64.04 -8.90 -13.07
CA GLY A 18 -65.44 -8.48 -13.01
C GLY A 18 -65.51 -6.99 -12.65
N ALA A 19 -66.62 -6.39 -13.07
CA ALA A 19 -67.33 -5.26 -12.50
C ALA A 19 -66.59 -4.17 -11.70
N SER A 20 -66.72 -2.95 -12.23
CA SER A 20 -67.23 -1.77 -11.52
C SER A 20 -66.34 -1.13 -10.46
N HIS A 21 -65.81 0.05 -10.82
CA HIS A 21 -66.05 1.31 -10.08
C HIS A 21 -65.09 2.38 -10.63
N MET A 22 -65.53 3.16 -11.62
CA MET A 22 -64.84 4.39 -12.00
C MET A 22 -65.37 5.51 -11.11
N SER A 23 -64.59 5.85 -10.08
CA SER A 23 -64.70 7.15 -9.42
C SER A 23 -63.44 7.97 -9.67
N PHE A 24 -63.75 9.21 -9.99
CA PHE A 24 -62.95 10.34 -10.39
C PHE A 24 -62.05 10.87 -9.26
N GLY A 25 -60.84 11.30 -9.63
CA GLY A 25 -60.11 12.34 -8.89
C GLY A 25 -58.92 11.89 -8.04
N GLU A 26 -57.94 12.79 -8.01
CA GLU A 26 -56.95 12.98 -6.95
C GLU A 26 -55.65 12.15 -6.91
N ALA A 27 -54.62 12.76 -7.52
CA ALA A 27 -53.27 12.99 -7.01
C ALA A 27 -52.65 12.08 -5.91
N MET A 28 -51.51 11.50 -6.31
CA MET A 28 -50.28 11.16 -5.55
C MET A 28 -50.33 11.06 -4.02
N HIS A 29 -49.97 9.89 -3.48
CA HIS A 29 -49.02 9.72 -2.35
C HIS A 29 -48.54 8.25 -2.21
N ARG A 30 -47.37 8.14 -1.56
CA ARG A 30 -46.47 7.00 -1.27
C ARG A 30 -47.17 5.73 -0.70
N ASP A 31 -46.64 4.53 -0.96
CA ASP A 31 -46.04 3.61 0.05
C ASP A 31 -45.69 2.19 -0.52
N ALA A 32 -45.03 1.37 0.30
CA ALA A 32 -44.08 0.28 0.01
C ALA A 32 -44.56 -1.17 -0.32
N GLY A 33 -43.69 -1.92 -1.04
CA GLY A 33 -43.23 -3.31 -0.74
C GLY A 33 -43.81 -4.54 -1.51
N PRO A 34 -43.16 -5.73 -1.55
CA PRO A 34 -41.72 -6.05 -1.48
C PRO A 34 -41.32 -7.13 -2.57
N PRO A 35 -40.20 -7.91 -2.50
CA PRO A 35 -39.29 -8.16 -3.64
C PRO A 35 -39.33 -9.62 -4.14
N MET A 36 -38.71 -9.93 -5.29
CA MET A 36 -38.02 -11.23 -5.57
C MET A 36 -37.60 -11.30 -7.04
N GLY A 37 -36.32 -11.57 -7.29
CA GLY A 37 -35.90 -12.12 -8.59
C GLY A 37 -34.50 -11.75 -9.05
N GLY A 38 -33.51 -12.54 -8.62
CA GLY A 38 -32.46 -12.99 -9.55
C GLY A 38 -31.21 -12.13 -9.69
N ALA A 39 -30.30 -12.31 -8.74
CA ALA A 39 -28.87 -12.56 -8.98
C ALA A 39 -28.21 -11.90 -10.21
N ARG A 40 -27.52 -10.79 -9.99
CA ARG A 40 -26.22 -10.55 -10.64
C ARG A 40 -25.19 -10.45 -9.53
N GLY A 41 -24.39 -11.52 -9.44
CA GLY A 41 -23.38 -11.72 -8.42
C GLY A 41 -22.47 -10.51 -8.25
N GLY A 42 -22.11 -10.26 -7.00
CA GLY A 42 -21.21 -9.20 -6.61
C GLY A 42 -19.87 -9.33 -7.33
N GLY A 43 -19.60 -8.40 -8.24
CA GLY A 43 -18.25 -7.97 -8.54
C GLY A 43 -17.77 -7.05 -7.41
N ARG A 44 -17.50 -7.62 -6.24
CA ARG A 44 -16.76 -6.95 -5.15
C ARG A 44 -15.67 -7.91 -4.70
N GLY A 45 -14.50 -7.72 -5.29
CA GLY A 45 -13.32 -8.56 -5.05
C GLY A 45 -12.05 -8.04 -5.74
N MET A 46 -12.15 -6.95 -6.50
CA MET A 46 -11.02 -6.36 -7.23
C MET A 46 -10.38 -5.18 -6.48
N ASP A 47 -11.00 -4.72 -5.40
CA ASP A 47 -10.62 -3.49 -4.66
C ASP A 47 -9.67 -3.80 -3.50
N SER A 48 -9.75 -5.01 -2.92
CA SER A 48 -8.97 -5.39 -1.73
C SER A 48 -7.47 -5.44 -2.01
N GLY A 49 -7.02 -6.09 -3.09
CA GLY A 49 -5.59 -6.12 -3.45
C GLY A 49 -5.01 -4.75 -3.83
N ASN A 50 -5.86 -3.84 -4.33
CA ASN A 50 -5.46 -2.45 -4.58
C ASN A 50 -5.35 -1.63 -3.29
N SER A 51 -6.20 -1.91 -2.29
CA SER A 51 -6.13 -1.27 -0.96
C SER A 51 -4.93 -1.71 -0.13
N GLU A 52 -4.56 -2.99 -0.18
CA GLU A 52 -3.39 -3.52 0.54
C GLU A 52 -2.08 -3.00 -0.07
N PHE A 53 -1.99 -3.01 -1.40
CA PHE A 53 -0.87 -2.39 -2.12
C PHE A 53 -0.73 -0.91 -1.74
N GLY A 54 -1.83 -0.16 -1.75
CA GLY A 54 -1.81 1.27 -1.40
C GLY A 54 -1.32 1.51 0.02
N SER A 55 -1.75 0.69 0.99
CA SER A 55 -1.31 0.79 2.38
C SER A 55 0.19 0.49 2.53
N GLN A 56 0.66 -0.63 1.96
CA GLN A 56 2.07 -1.02 1.98
C GLN A 56 2.95 0.03 1.26
N ALA A 57 2.49 0.58 0.14
CA ALA A 57 3.22 1.61 -0.60
C ALA A 57 3.36 2.90 0.22
N ASN A 58 2.32 3.29 0.96
CA ASN A 58 2.39 4.47 1.81
C ASN A 58 3.34 4.26 3.00
N ILE A 59 3.33 3.07 3.60
CA ILE A 59 4.29 2.71 4.67
C ILE A 59 5.73 2.76 4.13
N ALA A 60 5.99 2.12 2.98
CA ALA A 60 7.32 2.14 2.36
C ALA A 60 7.83 3.56 2.10
N ARG A 61 6.97 4.41 1.50
CA ARG A 61 7.29 5.83 1.27
C ARG A 61 7.65 6.55 2.56
N SER A 62 6.80 6.42 3.57
CA SER A 62 7.01 7.06 4.87
C SER A 62 8.34 6.65 5.47
N ASN A 63 8.65 5.35 5.47
CA ASN A 63 9.90 4.84 6.03
C ASN A 63 11.12 5.33 5.26
N VAL A 64 11.07 5.37 3.92
CA VAL A 64 12.15 5.92 3.09
C VAL A 64 12.40 7.40 3.41
N GLN A 65 11.34 8.20 3.53
CA GLN A 65 11.46 9.62 3.89
C GLN A 65 11.99 9.84 5.31
N GLN A 66 11.55 9.01 6.26
CA GLN A 66 12.08 9.04 7.63
C GLN A 66 13.57 8.69 7.63
N LEU A 67 13.98 7.68 6.86
CA LEU A 67 15.38 7.28 6.76
C LEU A 67 16.24 8.39 6.13
N LEU A 68 15.74 9.10 5.10
CA LEU A 68 16.39 10.31 4.55
C LEU A 68 16.57 11.40 5.61
N THR A 69 15.56 11.63 6.44
CA THR A 69 15.61 12.62 7.54
C THR A 69 16.63 12.23 8.60
N ASN A 70 16.67 10.95 8.97
CA ASN A 70 17.65 10.43 9.91
C ASN A 70 19.07 10.55 9.35
N ILE A 71 19.30 10.20 8.07
CA ILE A 71 20.59 10.41 7.39
C ILE A 71 21.04 11.86 7.48
N ALA A 72 20.17 12.82 7.12
CA ALA A 72 20.51 14.24 7.15
C ALA A 72 20.92 14.70 8.57
N THR A 73 20.21 14.19 9.58
CA THR A 73 20.53 14.48 10.99
C THR A 73 21.87 13.87 11.40
N ILE A 74 22.13 12.60 11.04
CA ILE A 74 23.41 11.92 11.32
C ILE A 74 24.56 12.69 10.66
N THR A 75 24.44 13.09 9.40
CA THR A 75 25.47 13.88 8.70
C THR A 75 25.77 15.19 9.42
N ARG A 76 24.73 15.89 9.90
CA ARG A 76 24.90 17.14 10.66
C ARG A 76 25.61 16.90 11.99
N LEU A 77 25.23 15.87 12.74
CA LEU A 77 25.86 15.52 14.02
C LEU A 77 27.31 15.06 13.79
N SER A 78 27.55 14.24 12.76
CA SER A 78 28.88 13.77 12.34
C SER A 78 29.83 14.92 11.97
N SER A 79 29.29 16.00 11.40
CA SER A 79 30.08 17.21 11.09
C SER A 79 30.48 18.02 12.33
N ALA A 80 29.78 17.82 13.46
CA ALA A 80 30.13 18.43 14.74
C ALA A 80 31.15 17.58 15.54
N LEU A 81 31.36 16.31 15.18
CA LEU A 81 32.40 15.47 15.78
C LEU A 81 33.80 16.00 15.44
N GLY A 82 34.69 16.00 16.43
CA GLY A 82 36.06 16.50 16.27
C GLY A 82 36.21 18.03 16.32
N GLY A 83 35.11 18.78 16.47
CA GLY A 83 35.10 20.22 16.72
C GLY A 83 34.94 20.57 18.20
N ALA A 84 34.91 21.87 18.53
CA ALA A 84 34.72 22.35 19.91
C ALA A 84 33.36 22.00 20.54
N LYS A 85 32.40 21.48 19.74
CA LYS A 85 31.06 21.07 20.17
C LYS A 85 30.90 19.56 20.29
N ASP A 86 31.99 18.81 20.22
CA ASP A 86 31.99 17.37 20.40
C ASP A 86 31.70 17.03 21.88
N THR A 87 30.53 16.45 22.13
CA THR A 87 30.08 16.06 23.48
C THR A 87 29.61 14.61 23.50
N VAL A 88 29.60 14.00 24.68
CA VAL A 88 29.11 12.63 24.88
C VAL A 88 27.65 12.52 24.47
N ASP A 89 26.79 13.46 24.85
CA ASP A 89 25.37 13.46 24.47
C ASP A 89 25.15 13.49 22.95
N LEU A 90 25.99 14.24 22.23
CA LEU A 90 25.93 14.32 20.77
C LEU A 90 26.26 12.96 20.14
N ARG A 91 27.30 12.30 20.64
CA ARG A 91 27.71 10.95 20.20
C ARG A 91 26.63 9.93 20.52
N GLU A 92 26.05 9.95 21.72
CA GLU A 92 24.94 9.05 22.07
C GLU A 92 23.71 9.26 21.20
N ARG A 93 23.36 10.50 20.89
CA ARG A 93 22.24 10.80 19.98
C ARG A 93 22.52 10.29 18.56
N LEU A 94 23.76 10.44 18.10
CA LEU A 94 24.20 9.95 16.81
C LEU A 94 24.12 8.41 16.75
N HIS A 95 24.62 7.72 17.78
CA HIS A 95 24.54 6.25 17.88
C HIS A 95 23.08 5.77 17.90
N ARG A 96 22.21 6.44 18.68
CA ARG A 96 20.77 6.15 18.69
C ARG A 96 20.13 6.28 17.31
N LEU A 97 20.41 7.38 16.60
CA LEU A 97 19.88 7.59 15.25
C LEU A 97 20.39 6.55 14.24
N ILE A 98 21.62 6.09 14.37
CA ILE A 98 22.18 5.02 13.53
C ILE A 98 21.44 3.71 13.78
N GLU A 99 21.27 3.30 15.05
CA GLU A 99 20.56 2.07 15.38
C GLU A 99 19.07 2.13 14.99
N GLU A 100 18.40 3.25 15.24
CA GLU A 100 17.01 3.48 14.81
C GLU A 100 16.88 3.35 13.28
N SER A 101 17.79 3.98 12.52
CA SER A 101 17.79 3.92 11.06
C SER A 101 18.07 2.52 10.53
N LYS A 102 18.89 1.74 11.25
CA LYS A 102 19.18 0.35 10.92
C LYS A 102 17.95 -0.54 11.11
N LEU A 103 17.23 -0.40 12.22
CA LEU A 103 15.97 -1.10 12.44
C LEU A 103 14.94 -0.73 11.37
N LEU A 104 14.76 0.57 11.12
CA LEU A 104 13.87 1.06 10.07
C LEU A 104 14.24 0.53 8.68
N SER A 105 15.53 0.37 8.39
CA SER A 105 16.00 -0.23 7.13
C SER A 105 15.54 -1.68 6.97
N VAL A 106 15.60 -2.47 8.05
CA VAL A 106 15.16 -3.86 8.06
C VAL A 106 13.66 -3.94 7.83
N ASP A 107 12.88 -3.14 8.57
CA ASP A 107 11.41 -3.09 8.42
C ASP A 107 11.02 -2.66 7.00
N THR A 108 11.68 -1.64 6.46
CA THR A 108 11.41 -1.15 5.09
C THR A 108 11.72 -2.21 4.04
N LYS A 109 12.76 -3.02 4.25
CA LYS A 109 13.11 -4.10 3.31
C LYS A 109 12.00 -5.14 3.22
N GLU A 110 11.42 -5.54 4.35
CA GLU A 110 10.30 -6.48 4.35
C GLU A 110 9.05 -5.86 3.72
N VAL A 111 8.71 -4.61 4.04
CA VAL A 111 7.60 -3.87 3.42
C VAL A 111 7.77 -3.79 1.89
N VAL A 112 8.97 -3.44 1.39
CA VAL A 112 9.25 -3.34 -0.06
C VAL A 112 9.13 -4.71 -0.74
N LYS A 113 9.56 -5.78 -0.08
CA LYS A 113 9.46 -7.16 -0.58
C LYS A 113 7.99 -7.61 -0.64
N ASP A 114 7.22 -7.36 0.41
CA ASP A 114 5.79 -7.68 0.45
C ASP A 114 5.01 -6.89 -0.60
N LEU A 115 5.34 -5.62 -0.76
CA LEU A 115 4.79 -4.77 -1.81
C LEU A 115 5.09 -5.32 -3.21
N GLY A 116 6.29 -5.84 -3.45
CA GLY A 116 6.63 -6.55 -4.67
C GLY A 116 5.81 -7.84 -4.89
N ASN A 117 5.58 -8.61 -3.83
CA ASN A 117 4.74 -9.82 -3.88
C ASN A 117 3.28 -9.48 -4.21
N ILE A 118 2.72 -8.43 -3.59
CA ILE A 118 1.38 -7.91 -3.89
C ILE A 118 1.29 -7.44 -5.34
N ALA A 119 2.27 -6.66 -5.81
CA ALA A 119 2.29 -6.15 -7.18
C ALA A 119 2.35 -7.24 -8.26
N ASN A 120 2.89 -8.42 -7.94
CA ASN A 120 2.97 -9.57 -8.85
C ASN A 120 1.75 -10.50 -8.77
N GLY A 121 0.72 -10.17 -7.98
CA GLY A 121 -0.47 -10.98 -7.82
C GLY A 121 -0.31 -12.15 -6.84
N GLY A 122 0.74 -12.13 -6.00
CA GLY A 122 1.05 -13.24 -5.08
C GLY A 122 -0.03 -13.55 -4.03
N TYR A 123 -0.93 -12.61 -3.76
CA TYR A 123 -1.99 -12.75 -2.75
C TYR A 123 -3.39 -13.02 -3.33
N GLN A 124 -3.56 -12.98 -4.66
CA GLN A 124 -4.84 -13.22 -5.31
C GLN A 124 -4.64 -14.25 -6.43
N GLY A 125 -5.20 -15.45 -6.24
CA GLY A 125 -5.15 -16.58 -7.19
C GLY A 125 -5.85 -16.36 -8.54
N GLY A 126 -5.84 -15.14 -9.07
CA GLY A 126 -6.40 -14.80 -10.37
C GLY A 126 -6.03 -13.38 -10.78
N GLY A 127 -5.14 -13.25 -11.77
CA GLY A 127 -4.97 -12.02 -12.52
C GLY A 127 -3.54 -11.48 -12.58
N SER A 128 -3.07 -11.22 -13.80
CA SER A 128 -1.84 -10.50 -14.12
C SER A 128 -1.72 -9.23 -13.26
N GLY A 129 -0.68 -9.14 -12.43
CA GLY A 129 -0.45 -7.99 -11.56
C GLY A 129 -0.49 -6.65 -12.33
N ASN A 130 -1.10 -5.62 -11.73
CA ASN A 130 -1.26 -4.33 -12.40
C ASN A 130 0.12 -3.75 -12.74
N GLN A 131 0.37 -3.46 -14.02
CA GLN A 131 1.65 -2.90 -14.48
C GLN A 131 2.02 -1.61 -13.72
N ARG A 132 1.02 -0.81 -13.34
CA ARG A 132 1.21 0.40 -12.52
C ARG A 132 1.81 0.07 -11.15
N GLN A 133 1.27 -0.93 -10.45
CA GLN A 133 1.76 -1.37 -9.15
C GLN A 133 3.20 -1.90 -9.25
N ARG A 134 3.51 -2.67 -10.30
CA ARG A 134 4.88 -3.17 -10.54
C ARG A 134 5.89 -2.05 -10.78
N ILE A 135 5.52 -1.04 -11.55
CA ILE A 135 6.37 0.14 -11.79
C ILE A 135 6.59 0.91 -10.48
N GLU A 136 5.54 1.13 -9.70
CA GLU A 136 5.61 1.82 -8.42
C GLU A 136 6.45 1.05 -7.39
N ALA A 137 6.25 -0.26 -7.28
CA ALA A 137 7.07 -1.15 -6.44
C ALA A 137 8.55 -1.06 -6.77
N ARG A 138 8.87 -1.12 -8.07
CA ARG A 138 10.25 -0.99 -8.53
C ARG A 138 10.84 0.38 -8.18
N LYS A 139 10.08 1.46 -8.38
CA LYS A 139 10.53 2.82 -8.01
C LYS A 139 10.85 2.92 -6.52
N LEU A 140 9.95 2.43 -5.67
CA LEU A 140 10.16 2.43 -4.22
C LEU A 140 11.38 1.59 -3.81
N SER A 141 11.57 0.43 -4.45
CA SER A 141 12.76 -0.41 -4.24
C SER A 141 14.05 0.32 -4.65
N ASP A 142 14.05 1.00 -5.80
CA ASP A 142 15.19 1.77 -6.30
C ASP A 142 15.50 2.96 -5.37
N GLU A 143 14.48 3.68 -4.91
CA GLU A 143 14.61 4.78 -3.95
C GLU A 143 15.13 4.30 -2.59
N PHE A 144 14.59 3.20 -2.07
CA PHE A 144 15.08 2.58 -0.84
C PHE A 144 16.54 2.16 -0.97
N THR A 145 16.91 1.50 -2.07
CA THR A 145 18.30 1.05 -2.30
C THR A 145 19.27 2.23 -2.35
N LYS A 146 18.92 3.30 -3.08
CA LYS A 146 19.73 4.53 -3.11
C LYS A 146 19.86 5.17 -1.74
N THR A 147 18.78 5.18 -0.97
CA THR A 147 18.76 5.75 0.37
C THR A 147 19.62 4.93 1.33
N LEU A 148 19.54 3.59 1.25
CA LEU A 148 20.36 2.67 2.04
C LEU A 148 21.86 2.84 1.74
N GLN A 149 22.23 2.98 0.46
CA GLN A 149 23.62 3.25 0.07
C GLN A 149 24.15 4.54 0.71
N LYS A 150 23.36 5.63 0.66
CA LYS A 150 23.71 6.90 1.33
C LYS A 150 23.86 6.72 2.85
N PHE A 151 22.95 5.98 3.47
CA PHE A 151 23.04 5.68 4.91
C PHE A 151 24.34 4.95 5.25
N GLN A 152 24.69 3.90 4.51
CA GLN A 152 25.93 3.14 4.71
C GLN A 152 27.17 4.02 4.55
N GLU A 153 27.19 4.89 3.55
CA GLU A 153 28.28 5.85 3.34
C GLU A 153 28.43 6.81 4.53
N VAL A 154 27.31 7.41 4.97
CA VAL A 154 27.30 8.34 6.10
C VAL A 154 27.71 7.67 7.40
N VAL A 155 27.25 6.43 7.65
CA VAL A 155 27.67 5.64 8.83
C VAL A 155 29.18 5.39 8.78
N ARG A 156 29.71 4.96 7.64
CA ARG A 156 31.17 4.71 7.49
C ARG A 156 31.98 5.99 7.72
N GLN A 157 31.57 7.11 7.14
CA GLN A 157 32.24 8.40 7.34
C GLN A 157 32.19 8.84 8.81
N THR A 158 31.07 8.61 9.47
CA THR A 158 30.86 8.97 10.87
C THR A 158 31.73 8.13 11.80
N LEU A 159 31.78 6.83 11.62
CA LEU A 159 32.63 5.93 12.41
C LEU A 159 34.13 6.22 12.20
N ALA A 160 34.52 6.60 10.99
CA ALA A 160 35.89 7.04 10.71
C ALA A 160 36.23 8.32 11.50
N LYS A 161 35.37 9.34 11.45
CA LYS A 161 35.55 10.60 12.20
C LYS A 161 35.57 10.40 13.71
N GLU A 162 34.74 9.51 14.25
CA GLU A 162 34.73 9.23 15.68
C GLU A 162 36.06 8.63 16.14
N ARG A 163 36.63 7.69 15.36
CA ARG A 163 37.96 7.11 15.63
C ARG A 163 39.08 8.14 15.59
N GLU A 164 39.08 9.04 14.61
CA GLU A 164 40.07 10.13 14.51
C GLU A 164 39.94 11.13 15.67
N SER A 165 38.72 11.44 16.09
CA SER A 165 38.46 12.37 17.19
C SER A 165 38.88 11.78 18.54
N VAL A 166 38.62 10.49 18.77
CA VAL A 166 39.04 9.79 20.00
C VAL A 166 40.56 9.67 20.10
N THR A 167 41.25 9.40 18.98
CA THR A 167 42.72 9.30 18.98
C THR A 167 43.39 10.65 19.20
N LYS A 168 42.78 11.75 18.74
CA LYS A 168 43.28 13.11 18.96
C LYS A 168 43.04 13.64 20.37
N ALA A 169 41.94 13.26 21.01
CA ALA A 169 41.64 13.64 22.40
C ALA A 169 42.49 12.88 23.45
N LYS A 170 43.19 11.81 23.03
CA LYS A 170 44.02 10.96 23.90
C LYS A 170 45.52 11.28 23.85
N ARG A 171 45.91 12.28 23.05
CA ARG A 171 47.27 12.84 22.96
C ARG A 171 47.31 14.19 23.66
#